data_AF-A0A3S4N4N6-F1
#
_entry.id   AF-A0A3S4N4N6-F1
#
_cell.length_a   1.000
_cell.length_b   1.000
_cell.length_c   1.000
_cell.angle_alpha   90.00
_cell.angle_beta   90.00
_cell.angle_gamma   90.00
#
_symmetry.space_group_name_H-M   'P 1'
#
loop_
_entity.id
_entity.type
_entity.pdbx_description
1 polymer ?
#
loop_
_entity_poly.entity_id
_entity_poly.type
_entity_poly.pdbx_seq_one_letter_code
_entity_poly.pdbx_strand_id
1 'polypeptide(L)'
;MAFLIAGSLLLLGRLFLLLASLSRAPPDQAPESHDHLNRTSFPPGFLFGAGSSAYQNEGAAATDGKGPNVWDTFTHMQSEKITDRSNGDVADDSYHRYKEDVSIMKKMGLDAYRFSFSWSRILPYGNVRGGVNKEGIKYYNHLINELISNGVEPLVTLFHWDAPQSLEDEYGGFLSSNIV
;
A
#
# COMPACT_ATOMS: atom_id res chain seq x y z
N MET A 1 51.48 -34.58 -57.86
CA MET A 1 51.78 -33.85 -56.60
C MET A 1 51.41 -32.37 -56.76
N ALA A 2 50.14 -32.07 -57.02
CA ALA A 2 49.63 -30.71 -57.26
C ALA A 2 48.30 -30.42 -56.54
N PHE A 3 47.73 -31.41 -55.83
CA PHE A 3 46.46 -31.26 -55.10
C PHE A 3 46.62 -30.96 -53.59
N LEU A 4 47.86 -30.90 -53.07
CA LEU A 4 48.13 -30.68 -51.64
C LEU A 4 48.47 -29.23 -51.25
N ILE A 5 48.67 -28.32 -52.22
CA ILE A 5 49.07 -26.92 -51.93
C ILE A 5 47.86 -25.96 -51.93
N ALA A 6 46.76 -26.30 -52.62
CA ALA A 6 45.56 -25.45 -52.67
C ALA A 6 44.73 -25.47 -51.37
N GLY A 7 44.75 -26.58 -50.60
CA GLY A 7 43.99 -26.69 -49.35
C GLY A 7 44.56 -25.87 -48.18
N SER A 8 45.88 -25.62 -48.18
CA SER A 8 46.55 -24.92 -47.07
C SER A 8 46.38 -23.39 -47.13
N LEU A 9 46.33 -22.79 -48.33
CA LEU A 9 46.03 -21.37 -48.49
C LEU A 9 44.57 -21.01 -48.14
N LEU A 10 43.63 -21.92 -48.40
CA LEU A 10 42.21 -21.74 -48.05
C LEU A 10 41.97 -21.82 -46.54
N LEU A 11 42.73 -22.63 -45.80
CA LEU A 11 42.65 -22.67 -44.32
C LEU A 11 43.27 -21.42 -43.68
N LEU A 12 44.42 -20.94 -44.19
CA LEU A 12 45.07 -19.72 -43.68
C LEU A 12 44.24 -18.46 -43.96
N GLY A 13 43.61 -18.37 -45.13
CA GLY A 13 42.69 -17.26 -45.46
C GLY A 13 41.42 -17.24 -44.59
N ARG A 14 40.88 -18.42 -44.23
CA ARG A 14 39.73 -18.53 -43.33
C ARG A 14 40.10 -18.24 -41.87
N LEU A 15 41.31 -18.56 -41.43
CA LEU A 15 41.79 -18.24 -40.08
C LEU A 15 42.01 -16.73 -39.90
N PHE A 16 42.48 -16.03 -40.95
CA PHE A 16 42.65 -14.57 -40.93
C PHE A 16 41.31 -13.82 -40.91
N LEU A 17 40.29 -14.34 -41.61
CA LEU A 17 38.93 -13.79 -41.58
C LEU A 17 38.21 -14.06 -40.25
N LEU A 18 38.52 -15.17 -39.56
CA LEU A 18 37.98 -15.45 -38.22
C LEU A 18 38.61 -14.58 -37.12
N LEU A 19 39.88 -14.16 -37.30
CA LEU A 19 40.57 -13.26 -36.38
C LEU A 19 40.18 -11.79 -36.62
N ALA A 20 39.86 -11.41 -37.86
CA ALA A 20 39.39 -10.06 -38.21
C ALA A 20 37.92 -9.80 -37.79
N SER A 21 37.12 -10.84 -37.52
CA SER A 21 35.75 -10.71 -37.00
C SER A 21 35.67 -10.64 -35.47
N LEU A 22 36.80 -10.68 -34.75
CA LEU A 22 36.89 -10.09 -33.40
C LEU A 22 37.00 -8.57 -33.51
N SER A 23 36.09 -7.95 -34.27
CA SER A 23 35.77 -6.55 -34.08
C SER A 23 35.20 -6.43 -32.67
N ARG A 24 36.03 -5.91 -31.77
CA ARG A 24 35.68 -5.46 -30.43
C ARG A 24 34.30 -4.79 -30.51
N ALA A 25 33.30 -5.40 -29.89
CA ALA A 25 32.03 -4.72 -29.66
C ALA A 25 32.39 -3.35 -29.04
N PRO A 26 31.74 -2.26 -29.48
CA PRO A 26 31.88 -0.98 -28.78
C PRO A 26 31.66 -1.27 -27.28
N PRO A 27 32.42 -0.64 -26.37
CA PRO A 27 32.20 -0.84 -24.95
C PRO A 27 30.70 -0.69 -24.72
N ASP A 28 30.10 -1.73 -24.16
CA ASP A 28 28.69 -1.78 -23.81
C ASP A 28 28.38 -0.43 -23.18
N GLN A 29 27.64 0.42 -23.89
CA GLN A 29 27.30 1.74 -23.35
C GLN A 29 26.56 1.40 -22.08
N ALA A 30 27.16 1.73 -20.93
CA ALA A 30 26.50 1.58 -19.65
C ALA A 30 25.08 2.12 -19.84
N PRO A 31 24.04 1.35 -19.48
CA PRO A 31 22.66 1.73 -19.78
C PRO A 31 22.50 3.19 -19.37
N GLU A 32 22.12 4.05 -20.33
CA GLU A 32 21.93 5.47 -20.04
C GLU A 32 21.04 5.56 -18.81
N SER A 33 21.57 6.16 -17.75
CA SER A 33 20.84 6.31 -16.51
C SER A 33 19.58 7.11 -16.82
N HIS A 34 18.42 6.46 -16.78
CA HIS A 34 17.10 7.11 -16.84
C HIS A 34 16.82 7.91 -15.56
N ASP A 35 17.78 8.72 -15.10
CA ASP A 35 17.74 9.48 -13.85
C ASP A 35 16.99 10.81 -13.98
N HIS A 36 16.20 10.97 -15.06
CA HIS A 36 15.50 12.21 -15.36
C HIS A 36 14.19 12.40 -14.58
N LEU A 37 13.65 11.34 -13.96
CA LEU A 37 12.43 11.43 -13.16
C LEU A 37 12.74 11.16 -11.69
N ASN A 38 12.73 12.21 -10.88
CA ASN A 38 12.87 12.12 -9.43
C ASN A 38 12.01 13.19 -8.74
N ARG A 39 12.07 13.28 -7.42
CA ARG A 39 11.24 14.21 -6.63
C ARG A 39 11.44 15.68 -7.02
N THR A 40 12.61 16.05 -7.55
CA THR A 40 12.90 17.43 -8.03
C THR A 40 12.22 17.77 -9.35
N SER A 41 11.68 16.78 -10.06
CA SER A 41 10.87 16.98 -11.26
C SER A 41 9.47 17.54 -10.96
N PHE A 42 9.07 17.60 -9.68
CA PHE A 42 7.76 18.07 -9.21
C PHE A 42 7.88 19.42 -8.50
N PRO A 43 6.80 20.22 -8.39
CA PRO A 43 6.83 21.49 -7.69
C PRO A 43 7.37 21.36 -6.24
N PRO A 44 8.12 22.34 -5.73
CA PRO A 44 8.53 22.36 -4.34
C PRO A 44 7.31 22.21 -3.40
N GLY A 45 7.42 21.33 -2.40
CA GLY A 45 6.32 21.02 -1.48
C GLY A 45 5.32 19.98 -1.99
N PHE A 46 5.55 19.35 -3.15
CA PHE A 46 4.73 18.21 -3.58
C PHE A 46 4.86 17.04 -2.60
N LEU A 47 3.72 16.58 -2.07
CA LEU A 47 3.66 15.45 -1.13
C LEU A 47 3.61 14.13 -1.89
N PHE A 48 4.57 13.24 -1.62
CA PHE A 48 4.50 11.83 -1.99
C PHE A 48 4.17 11.03 -0.75
N GLY A 49 3.08 10.27 -0.82
CA GLY A 49 2.61 9.47 0.29
C GLY A 49 2.09 8.11 -0.11
N ALA A 50 1.71 7.33 0.90
CA ALA A 50 0.96 6.09 0.75
C ALA A 50 -0.44 6.25 1.34
N GLY A 51 -1.36 5.35 0.98
CA GLY A 51 -2.74 5.39 1.44
C GLY A 51 -3.25 4.04 1.90
N SER A 52 -4.03 4.03 2.97
CA SER A 52 -4.77 2.86 3.48
C SER A 52 -6.23 3.22 3.82
N SER A 53 -6.98 2.23 4.31
CA SER A 53 -8.27 2.41 4.96
C SER A 53 -8.37 1.53 6.21
N ALA A 54 -9.24 1.89 7.12
CA ALA A 54 -9.34 1.25 8.43
C ALA A 54 -9.66 -0.25 8.32
N TYR A 55 -10.72 -0.63 7.60
CA TYR A 55 -11.11 -2.03 7.47
C TYR A 55 -10.06 -2.89 6.74
N GLN A 56 -9.36 -2.31 5.76
CA GLN A 56 -8.35 -3.04 4.99
C GLN A 56 -7.05 -3.26 5.76
N ASN A 57 -6.74 -2.45 6.77
CA ASN A 57 -5.38 -2.34 7.33
C ASN A 57 -5.32 -2.54 8.85
N GLU A 58 -6.32 -2.07 9.62
CA GLU A 58 -6.23 -2.06 11.08
C GLU A 58 -6.32 -3.44 11.73
N GLY A 59 -7.31 -4.24 11.33
CA GLY A 59 -7.71 -5.42 12.09
C GLY A 59 -8.30 -5.08 13.46
N ALA A 60 -8.08 -5.98 14.43
CA ALA A 60 -8.59 -5.84 15.79
C ALA A 60 -10.11 -5.52 15.81
N ALA A 61 -10.87 -6.27 14.98
CA ALA A 61 -12.25 -5.95 14.62
C ALA A 61 -13.22 -5.97 15.81
N ALA A 62 -12.92 -6.74 16.86
CA ALA A 62 -13.72 -6.89 18.08
C ALA A 62 -12.91 -6.61 19.37
N THR A 63 -11.94 -5.70 19.29
CA THR A 63 -11.04 -5.34 20.39
C THR A 63 -11.33 -3.94 20.92
N ASP A 64 -11.04 -3.71 22.21
CA ASP A 64 -11.08 -2.39 22.87
C ASP A 64 -12.37 -1.59 22.63
N GLY A 65 -13.51 -2.28 22.62
CA GLY A 65 -14.82 -1.65 22.53
C GLY A 65 -15.23 -1.19 21.13
N LYS A 66 -14.52 -1.56 20.05
CA LYS A 66 -14.99 -1.36 18.67
C LYS A 66 -16.32 -2.11 18.44
N GLY A 67 -17.28 -1.44 17.82
CA GLY A 67 -18.52 -2.05 17.33
C GLY A 67 -18.35 -2.67 15.94
N PRO A 68 -19.26 -3.58 15.53
CA PRO A 68 -19.26 -4.11 14.16
C PRO A 68 -19.62 -3.02 13.15
N ASN A 69 -19.00 -3.07 11.98
CA ASN A 69 -19.39 -2.30 10.80
C ASN A 69 -20.00 -3.24 9.73
N VAL A 70 -20.55 -2.64 8.67
CA VAL A 70 -21.19 -3.38 7.57
C VAL A 70 -20.26 -4.36 6.87
N TRP A 71 -18.96 -4.10 6.83
CA TRP A 71 -17.98 -5.02 6.26
C TRP A 71 -17.71 -6.22 7.17
N ASP A 72 -17.60 -6.00 8.49
CA ASP A 72 -17.53 -7.10 9.47
C ASP A 72 -18.72 -8.06 9.25
N THR A 73 -19.94 -7.53 9.13
CA THR A 73 -21.14 -8.35 8.88
C THR A 73 -21.10 -9.03 7.52
N PHE A 74 -20.77 -8.29 6.46
CA PHE A 74 -20.78 -8.80 5.09
C PHE A 74 -19.82 -9.97 4.90
N THR A 75 -18.57 -9.86 5.34
CA THR A 75 -17.56 -10.91 5.14
C THR A 75 -17.87 -12.18 5.94
N HIS A 76 -18.47 -12.04 7.13
CA HIS A 76 -18.86 -13.19 7.95
C HIS A 76 -20.14 -13.88 7.44
N MET A 77 -21.13 -13.11 6.99
CA MET A 77 -22.42 -13.67 6.56
C MET A 77 -22.42 -14.14 5.10
N GLN A 78 -21.59 -13.52 4.25
CA GLN A 78 -21.56 -13.75 2.80
C GLN A 78 -20.13 -14.00 2.32
N SER A 79 -19.39 -14.85 3.04
CA SER A 79 -17.99 -15.15 2.74
C SER A 79 -17.77 -15.65 1.31
N GLU A 80 -18.76 -16.29 0.69
CA GLU A 80 -18.72 -16.73 -0.71
C GLU A 80 -18.63 -15.59 -1.72
N LYS A 81 -18.95 -14.35 -1.32
CA LYS A 81 -18.78 -13.15 -2.12
C LYS A 81 -17.36 -12.57 -2.05
N ILE A 82 -16.52 -13.08 -1.14
CA ILE A 82 -15.10 -12.77 -1.07
C ILE A 82 -14.34 -13.85 -1.83
N THR A 83 -13.45 -13.45 -2.75
CA THR A 83 -12.79 -14.38 -3.70
C THR A 83 -12.13 -15.58 -3.03
N ASP A 84 -11.53 -15.38 -1.86
CA ASP A 84 -10.85 -16.40 -1.06
C ASP A 84 -11.57 -16.71 0.27
N ARG A 85 -12.77 -16.15 0.46
CA ARG A 85 -13.57 -16.27 1.71
C ARG A 85 -12.89 -15.69 2.96
N SER A 86 -11.93 -14.79 2.80
CA SER A 86 -11.28 -14.07 3.90
C SER A 86 -12.17 -12.97 4.51
N ASN A 87 -11.70 -12.37 5.61
CA ASN A 87 -12.30 -11.22 6.28
C ASN A 87 -11.23 -10.24 6.80
N GLY A 88 -11.66 -9.10 7.33
CA GLY A 88 -10.80 -8.06 7.90
C GLY A 88 -10.54 -8.17 9.41
N ASP A 89 -10.74 -9.34 10.04
CA ASP A 89 -10.66 -9.46 11.51
C ASP A 89 -9.30 -9.06 12.07
N VAL A 90 -8.24 -9.48 11.36
CA VAL A 90 -6.84 -9.21 11.66
C VAL A 90 -6.22 -8.26 10.63
N ALA A 91 -6.57 -8.38 9.35
CA ALA A 91 -5.99 -7.58 8.26
C ALA A 91 -4.44 -7.57 8.33
N ASP A 92 -3.82 -6.39 8.18
CA ASP A 92 -2.36 -6.20 8.34
C ASP A 92 -1.93 -6.00 9.81
N ASP A 93 -2.89 -6.01 10.74
CA ASP A 93 -2.73 -5.81 12.18
C ASP A 93 -2.12 -4.45 12.56
N SER A 94 -2.33 -3.42 11.73
CA SER A 94 -1.82 -2.07 12.01
C SER A 94 -2.41 -1.44 13.28
N TYR A 95 -3.51 -1.99 13.84
CA TYR A 95 -3.98 -1.58 15.16
C TYR A 95 -2.89 -1.75 16.23
N HIS A 96 -2.13 -2.84 16.17
CA HIS A 96 -1.03 -3.12 17.09
C HIS A 96 0.33 -2.69 16.52
N ARG A 97 0.49 -2.68 15.19
CA ARG A 97 1.78 -2.55 14.49
C ARG A 97 2.04 -1.18 13.84
N TYR A 98 1.21 -0.19 14.13
CA TYR A 98 1.33 1.13 13.49
C TYR A 98 2.71 1.79 13.66
N LYS A 99 3.45 1.49 14.73
CA LYS A 99 4.81 2.05 14.94
C LYS A 99 5.80 1.50 13.94
N GLU A 100 5.76 0.20 13.68
CA GLU A 100 6.55 -0.47 12.65
C GLU A 100 6.19 0.07 11.26
N ASP A 101 4.90 0.24 10.99
CA ASP A 101 4.40 0.75 9.72
C ASP A 101 4.90 2.18 9.47
N VAL A 102 4.79 3.07 10.46
CA VAL A 102 5.31 4.46 10.37
C VAL A 102 6.83 4.48 10.22
N SER A 103 7.55 3.57 10.88
CA SER A 103 9.01 3.42 10.71
C SER A 103 9.38 3.09 9.26
N ILE A 104 8.59 2.24 8.60
CA ILE A 104 8.78 1.90 7.18
C ILE A 104 8.49 3.11 6.29
N MET A 105 7.40 3.84 6.53
CA MET A 105 7.05 5.05 5.78
C MET A 105 8.19 6.09 5.81
N LYS A 106 8.77 6.30 7.00
CA LYS A 106 9.92 7.18 7.18
C LYS A 106 11.16 6.69 6.42
N LYS A 107 11.47 5.39 6.48
CA LYS A 107 12.61 4.80 5.74
C LYS A 107 12.45 4.94 4.23
N MET A 108 11.21 4.88 3.73
CA MET A 108 10.89 5.10 2.32
C MET A 108 10.95 6.58 1.89
N GLY A 109 11.03 7.52 2.83
CA GLY A 109 11.04 8.95 2.54
C GLY A 109 9.67 9.49 2.08
N LEU A 110 8.58 8.94 2.63
CA LEU A 110 7.24 9.48 2.40
C LEU A 110 7.05 10.79 3.16
N ASP A 111 6.37 11.74 2.52
CA ASP A 111 6.02 13.02 3.13
C ASP A 111 4.68 12.94 3.86
N ALA A 112 3.76 12.09 3.40
CA ALA A 112 2.40 12.00 3.92
C ALA A 112 1.88 10.56 4.00
N TYR A 113 0.94 10.32 4.90
CA TYR A 113 0.20 9.08 4.97
C TYR A 113 -1.29 9.35 5.04
N ARG A 114 -2.01 8.86 4.03
CA ARG A 114 -3.48 8.87 4.04
C ARG A 114 -4.00 7.64 4.75
N PHE A 115 -4.85 7.82 5.75
CA PHE A 115 -5.59 6.72 6.39
C PHE A 115 -7.05 7.14 6.62
N SER A 116 -7.90 6.20 7.03
CA SER A 116 -9.26 6.53 7.45
C SER A 116 -9.45 6.27 8.93
N PHE A 117 -10.37 7.00 9.54
CA PHE A 117 -10.94 6.56 10.81
C PHE A 117 -11.88 5.38 10.56
N SER A 118 -11.96 4.49 11.54
CA SER A 118 -13.05 3.53 11.64
C SER A 118 -14.17 4.14 12.46
N TRP A 119 -15.32 4.35 11.82
CA TRP A 119 -16.47 4.96 12.48
C TRP A 119 -16.92 4.08 13.65
N SER A 120 -17.09 2.77 13.44
CA SER A 120 -17.52 1.86 14.50
C SER A 120 -16.48 1.66 15.61
N ARG A 121 -15.20 2.02 15.39
CA ARG A 121 -14.19 2.05 16.46
C ARG A 121 -14.35 3.27 17.36
N ILE A 122 -14.68 4.44 16.81
CA ILE A 122 -14.86 5.69 17.57
C ILE A 122 -16.25 5.78 18.21
N LEU A 123 -17.29 5.44 17.45
CA LEU A 123 -18.69 5.41 17.87
C LEU A 123 -19.25 4.00 17.62
N PRO A 124 -19.16 3.08 18.59
CA PRO A 124 -19.58 1.69 18.41
C PRO A 124 -21.06 1.53 18.03
N TYR A 125 -21.90 2.46 18.45
CA TYR A 125 -23.33 2.53 18.13
C TYR A 125 -23.65 3.60 17.06
N GLY A 126 -22.63 4.04 16.33
CA GLY A 126 -22.67 4.98 15.22
C GLY A 126 -23.00 6.44 15.54
N ASN A 127 -23.59 6.73 16.68
CA ASN A 127 -23.91 8.09 17.10
C ASN A 127 -23.35 8.43 18.50
N VAL A 128 -23.15 9.72 18.76
CA VAL A 128 -22.59 10.22 20.03
C VAL A 128 -23.46 9.91 21.25
N ARG A 129 -24.77 9.70 21.08
CA ARG A 129 -25.68 9.35 22.19
C ARG A 129 -25.43 7.93 22.68
N GLY A 130 -25.03 7.03 21.80
CA GLY A 130 -24.59 5.67 22.14
C GLY A 130 -23.23 5.63 22.86
N GLY A 131 -22.51 6.75 22.91
CA GLY A 131 -21.25 6.89 23.60
C GLY A 131 -20.02 6.83 22.69
N VAL A 132 -18.96 7.48 23.14
CA VAL A 132 -17.65 7.54 22.47
C VAL A 132 -16.73 6.49 23.06
N ASN A 133 -16.12 5.68 22.21
CA ASN A 133 -15.08 4.74 22.63
C ASN A 133 -13.74 5.47 22.80
N LYS A 134 -13.31 5.61 24.07
CA LYS A 134 -12.06 6.31 24.41
C LYS A 134 -10.81 5.56 23.95
N GLU A 135 -10.82 4.23 23.92
CA GLU A 135 -9.66 3.47 23.42
C GLU A 135 -9.51 3.61 21.91
N GLY A 136 -10.62 3.67 21.16
CA GLY A 136 -10.61 4.02 19.74
C GLY A 136 -10.01 5.41 19.47
N ILE A 137 -10.40 6.42 20.25
CA ILE A 137 -9.79 7.76 20.17
C ILE A 137 -8.29 7.73 20.49
N LYS A 138 -7.90 6.98 21.51
CA LYS A 138 -6.51 6.84 21.94
C LYS A 138 -5.64 6.17 20.87
N TYR A 139 -6.14 5.15 20.18
CA TYR A 139 -5.46 4.54 19.04
C TYR A 139 -5.14 5.57 17.96
N TYR A 140 -6.14 6.33 17.49
CA TYR A 140 -5.91 7.33 16.45
C TYR A 140 -4.99 8.46 16.91
N ASN A 141 -5.11 8.91 18.17
CA ASN A 141 -4.17 9.87 18.74
C ASN A 141 -2.73 9.34 18.72
N HIS A 142 -2.52 8.06 19.08
CA HIS A 142 -1.20 7.46 19.02
C HIS A 142 -0.66 7.37 17.59
N LEU A 143 -1.46 6.92 16.63
CA LEU A 143 -1.07 6.86 15.22
C LEU A 143 -0.70 8.25 14.69
N ILE A 144 -1.54 9.26 14.93
CA ILE A 144 -1.30 10.64 14.49
C ILE A 144 -0.02 11.21 15.12
N ASN A 145 0.17 11.01 16.42
CA ASN A 145 1.38 11.48 17.11
C ASN A 145 2.64 10.76 16.59
N GLU A 146 2.55 9.47 16.28
CA GLU A 146 3.66 8.69 15.72
C GLU A 146 4.03 9.19 14.32
N LEU A 147 3.04 9.45 13.46
CA LEU A 147 3.24 10.04 12.13
C LEU A 147 3.93 11.41 12.22
N ILE A 148 3.38 12.32 13.03
CA ILE A 148 3.92 13.68 13.20
C ILE A 148 5.36 13.63 13.76
N SER A 149 5.62 12.78 14.75
CA SER A 149 6.97 12.67 15.33
C SER A 149 8.00 12.10 14.36
N ASN A 150 7.55 11.41 13.31
CA ASN A 150 8.39 10.89 12.23
C ASN A 150 8.43 11.77 10.98
N GLY A 151 7.81 12.97 11.02
CA GLY A 151 7.80 13.92 9.90
C GLY A 151 6.90 13.50 8.74
N VAL A 152 5.90 12.65 9.00
CA VAL A 152 4.92 12.20 8.00
C VAL A 152 3.60 12.92 8.26
N GLU A 153 3.09 13.63 7.25
CA GLU A 153 1.85 14.40 7.35
C GLU A 153 0.60 13.47 7.32
N PRO A 154 -0.26 13.50 8.34
CA PRO A 154 -1.47 12.68 8.37
C PRO A 154 -2.57 13.30 7.48
N LEU A 155 -3.04 12.55 6.49
CA LEU A 155 -4.18 12.92 5.65
C LEU A 155 -5.38 12.03 5.96
N VAL A 156 -6.40 12.57 6.63
CA VAL A 156 -7.46 11.74 7.22
C VAL A 156 -8.70 11.68 6.33
N THR A 157 -9.16 10.46 6.06
CA THR A 157 -10.48 10.17 5.48
C THR A 157 -11.48 9.88 6.60
N LEU A 158 -12.57 10.64 6.69
CA LEU A 158 -13.54 10.47 7.76
C LEU A 158 -14.38 9.19 7.62
N PHE A 159 -14.73 8.83 6.38
CA PHE A 159 -15.54 7.66 6.07
C PHE A 159 -14.96 6.91 4.86
N HIS A 160 -14.69 5.61 5.04
CA HIS A 160 -14.18 4.76 3.97
C HIS A 160 -14.95 3.42 3.94
N TRP A 161 -16.27 3.53 3.77
CA TRP A 161 -17.21 2.41 3.54
C TRP A 161 -17.51 1.52 4.74
N ASP A 162 -16.97 1.81 5.92
CA ASP A 162 -17.10 0.99 7.13
C ASP A 162 -18.18 1.53 8.08
N ALA A 163 -19.39 1.74 7.55
CA ALA A 163 -20.51 2.26 8.33
C ALA A 163 -20.82 1.32 9.52
N PRO A 164 -21.08 1.84 10.74
CA PRO A 164 -21.44 1.01 11.87
C PRO A 164 -22.70 0.20 11.56
N GLN A 165 -22.68 -1.10 11.88
CA GLN A 165 -23.81 -2.00 11.60
C GLN A 165 -25.08 -1.53 12.33
N SER A 166 -24.93 -0.89 13.49
CA SER A 166 -26.04 -0.29 14.23
C SER A 166 -26.86 0.72 13.42
N LEU A 167 -26.24 1.50 12.52
CA LEU A 167 -26.96 2.46 11.68
C LEU A 167 -27.61 1.79 10.47
N GLU A 168 -26.97 0.74 9.94
CA GLU A 168 -27.56 -0.11 8.90
C GLU A 168 -28.82 -0.81 9.44
N ASP A 169 -28.76 -1.33 10.66
CA ASP A 169 -29.89 -2.01 11.32
C ASP A 169 -31.01 -1.04 11.71
N GLU A 170 -30.66 0.16 12.20
CA GLU A 170 -31.65 1.13 12.71
C GLU A 170 -32.50 1.74 11.57
N TYR A 171 -31.88 2.06 10.43
CA TYR A 171 -32.56 2.78 9.36
C TYR A 171 -32.00 2.54 7.95
N GLY A 172 -31.19 1.50 7.72
CA GLY A 172 -30.63 1.19 6.40
C GLY A 172 -29.48 2.09 5.98
N GLY A 173 -28.74 2.65 6.95
CA GLY A 173 -27.51 3.38 6.70
C GLY A 173 -27.68 4.55 5.72
N PHE A 174 -26.89 4.56 4.65
CA PHE A 174 -26.90 5.62 3.64
C PHE A 174 -28.16 5.67 2.75
N LEU A 175 -29.05 4.68 2.85
CA LEU A 175 -30.35 4.74 2.15
C LEU A 175 -31.34 5.69 2.83
N SER A 176 -31.05 6.12 4.06
CA SER A 176 -31.89 7.00 4.86
C SER A 176 -31.31 8.41 4.97
N SER A 177 -32.20 9.41 5.02
CA SER A 177 -31.84 10.80 5.34
C SER A 177 -31.40 11.00 6.80
N ASN A 178 -31.53 9.96 7.64
CA ASN A 178 -31.10 10.00 9.03
C ASN A 178 -29.61 9.69 9.21
N ILE A 179 -28.88 9.36 8.14
CA ILE A 179 -27.43 9.21 8.21
C ILE A 179 -26.81 10.52 8.76
N VAL A 180 -26.03 10.37 9.82
CA VAL A 180 -25.46 11.46 10.63
C VAL A 180 -24.18 12.04 10.04
#